data_AF-A0A7S1X7K0-F1
#
_entry.id   AF-A0A7S1X7K0-F1
#
_cell.length_a   1.000
_cell.length_b   1.000
_cell.length_c   1.000
_cell.angle_alpha   90.00
_cell.angle_beta   90.00
_cell.angle_gamma   90.00
#
_symmetry.space_group_name_H-M   'P 1'
#
loop_
_entity.id
_entity.type
_entity.pdbx_description
1 polymer ?
#
loop_
_entity_poly.entity_id
_entity_poly.type
_entity_poly.pdbx_seq_one_letter_code
_entity_poly.pdbx_strand_id
1 'polypeptide(L)'
;YLKGLSLLFASLREERTETVDHFVGVRKAFLEWLNRPDSRPAALAEFMTAFNAIAPDLRKRPEVMGELLLRADELRDALWDVCDSRLAENEAEQAAVVADSFLSDHTEITAAQIAALVQLELDRYTGTLGVIQAYACAKSHVPGARQPRAHITAPDVTSDHPPPGMEAYFNPKSTFAWPEWIAPLDDAAPKLAHALRVACASVHMVAQSDPMPGLPGGPGEEGGSLAGTPAAKASRKNVTKDDLVVDDTDYNMEDVAAARELAAKLIMRETELLQARLKLLAERGVGYVADLQTNAEHVHEQLQEWLRERYHSECSAVQSVHAHVRRAVETGTPLPHDLRLEGEAFVVDESTLSSAIVPPPRPAPRVPGDNATAPPGVLSTTQLSSLGAALARASPSGGLLPLSLAVDVIRRVAATRLADGSPGMPAEWLDADFTATATALRLFDPSATGHLDWRQLLVSLVAAAFPSIPTAKVANLADAAAALAASDGDNDGHVTKDELLATKLWFDTDGMDMAAREAAANGGGYPRSDALKSLLWEAFSADTGGL
;
A
#
# COMPACT_ATOMS: atom_id res chain seq x y z
N TYR A 1 -15.90 -15.26 21.39
CA TYR A 1 -16.25 -13.93 20.87
C TYR A 1 -15.01 -13.04 20.64
N LEU A 2 -14.41 -12.40 21.64
CA LEU A 2 -13.30 -11.43 21.44
C LEU A 2 -12.11 -12.00 20.65
N LYS A 3 -11.71 -13.24 20.92
CA LYS A 3 -10.66 -13.93 20.16
C LYS A 3 -11.03 -14.10 18.68
N GLY A 4 -12.31 -14.40 18.40
CA GLY A 4 -12.83 -14.52 17.03
C GLY A 4 -12.81 -13.18 16.30
N LEU A 5 -13.22 -12.09 16.97
CA LEU A 5 -13.13 -10.74 16.40
C LEU A 5 -11.68 -10.37 16.06
N SER A 6 -10.74 -10.64 16.97
CA SER A 6 -9.32 -10.35 16.75
C SER A 6 -8.77 -11.08 15.53
N LEU A 7 -9.11 -12.38 15.38
CA LEU A 7 -8.71 -13.20 14.24
C LEU A 7 -9.31 -12.68 12.93
N LEU A 8 -10.62 -12.44 12.89
CA LEU A 8 -11.31 -11.99 11.68
C LEU A 8 -10.87 -10.58 11.26
N PHE A 9 -10.65 -9.67 12.21
CA PHE A 9 -10.11 -8.35 11.89
C PHE A 9 -8.64 -8.38 11.46
N ALA A 10 -7.85 -9.36 11.93
CA ALA A 10 -6.51 -9.57 11.39
C ALA A 10 -6.57 -10.06 9.94
N SER A 11 -7.43 -11.05 9.66
CA SER A 11 -7.69 -11.57 8.30
C SER A 11 -8.12 -10.45 7.34
N LEU A 12 -9.08 -9.61 7.74
CA LEU A 12 -9.53 -8.47 6.92
C LEU A 12 -8.43 -7.43 6.65
N ARG A 13 -7.48 -7.26 7.58
CA ARG A 13 -6.33 -6.38 7.35
C ARG A 13 -5.33 -7.01 6.39
N GLU A 14 -5.11 -8.32 6.49
CA GLU A 14 -4.25 -9.07 5.60
C GLU A 14 -4.77 -9.02 4.15
N GLU A 15 -6.07 -9.28 3.94
CA GLU A 15 -6.72 -9.14 2.63
C GLU A 15 -6.56 -7.74 2.03
N ARG A 16 -6.71 -6.71 2.87
CA ARG A 16 -6.53 -5.33 2.43
C ARG A 16 -5.09 -5.06 1.98
N THR A 17 -4.11 -5.58 2.72
CA THR A 17 -2.70 -5.45 2.36
C THR A 17 -2.41 -6.20 1.06
N GLU A 18 -2.89 -7.43 0.92
CA GLU A 18 -2.70 -8.26 -0.28
C GLU A 18 -3.32 -7.61 -1.53
N THR A 19 -4.53 -7.05 -1.39
CA THR A 19 -5.18 -6.25 -2.44
C THR A 19 -4.32 -5.07 -2.90
N VAL A 20 -3.77 -4.30 -1.94
CA VAL A 20 -2.94 -3.14 -2.25
C VAL A 20 -1.65 -3.59 -2.93
N ASP A 21 -0.99 -4.60 -2.38
CA ASP A 21 0.27 -5.13 -2.90
C ASP A 21 0.09 -5.71 -4.31
N HIS A 22 -1.02 -6.39 -4.59
CA HIS A 22 -1.36 -6.88 -5.91
C HIS A 22 -1.45 -5.73 -6.93
N PHE A 23 -2.26 -4.69 -6.67
CA PHE A 23 -2.40 -3.58 -7.62
C PHE A 23 -1.12 -2.76 -7.80
N VAL A 24 -0.26 -2.66 -6.77
CA VAL A 24 1.09 -2.09 -6.91
C VAL A 24 1.97 -3.00 -7.79
N GLY A 25 1.89 -4.31 -7.57
CA GLY A 25 2.60 -5.33 -8.35
C GLY A 25 2.21 -5.30 -9.83
N VAL A 26 0.91 -5.26 -10.13
CA VAL A 26 0.37 -5.16 -11.50
C VAL A 26 0.92 -3.93 -12.21
N ARG A 27 0.86 -2.75 -11.58
CA ARG A 27 1.43 -1.52 -12.15
C ARG A 27 2.92 -1.66 -12.46
N LYS A 28 3.69 -2.20 -11.51
CA LYS A 28 5.14 -2.37 -11.68
C LYS A 28 5.46 -3.36 -12.80
N ALA A 29 4.81 -4.52 -12.80
CA ALA A 29 4.99 -5.55 -13.82
C ALA A 29 4.62 -5.03 -15.21
N PHE A 30 3.53 -4.26 -15.32
CA PHE A 30 3.13 -3.67 -16.60
C PHE A 30 4.13 -2.61 -17.09
N LEU A 31 4.66 -1.76 -16.20
CA LEU A 31 5.72 -0.81 -16.58
C LEU A 31 7.00 -1.53 -17.03
N GLU A 32 7.40 -2.60 -16.36
CA GLU A 32 8.52 -3.44 -16.76
C GLU A 32 8.26 -4.10 -18.13
N TRP A 33 7.05 -4.61 -18.35
CA TRP A 33 6.60 -5.18 -19.62
C TRP A 33 6.65 -4.17 -20.77
N LEU A 34 6.13 -2.97 -20.55
CA LEU A 34 6.17 -1.90 -21.54
C LEU A 34 7.64 -1.57 -21.87
N ASN A 35 8.51 -1.45 -20.87
CA ASN A 35 9.92 -1.09 -21.03
C ASN A 35 10.81 -2.19 -21.64
N ARG A 36 10.25 -3.32 -22.06
CA ARG A 36 11.00 -4.38 -22.75
C ARG A 36 11.69 -3.84 -24.02
N PRO A 37 12.92 -4.28 -24.32
CA PRO A 37 13.64 -3.87 -25.53
C PRO A 37 12.88 -4.25 -26.79
N ASP A 38 13.14 -3.55 -27.89
CA ASP A 38 12.49 -3.77 -29.19
C ASP A 38 13.49 -3.77 -30.36
N SER A 39 13.00 -4.06 -31.56
CA SER A 39 13.81 -4.14 -32.78
C SER A 39 14.03 -2.80 -33.49
N ARG A 40 13.37 -1.71 -33.06
CA ARG A 40 13.47 -0.38 -33.72
C ARG A 40 14.90 0.18 -33.68
N PRO A 41 15.65 0.16 -32.56
CA PRO A 41 17.05 0.59 -32.54
C PRO A 41 17.93 -0.20 -33.50
N ALA A 42 17.72 -1.52 -33.59
CA ALA A 42 18.50 -2.38 -34.47
C ALA A 42 18.23 -2.06 -35.95
N ALA A 43 16.96 -1.89 -36.34
CA ALA A 43 16.57 -1.51 -37.69
C ALA A 43 17.14 -0.13 -38.09
N LEU A 44 17.10 0.84 -37.17
CA LEU A 44 17.69 2.16 -37.38
C LEU A 44 19.22 2.08 -37.55
N ALA A 45 19.91 1.32 -36.70
CA ALA A 45 21.36 1.16 -36.77
C ALA A 45 21.83 0.50 -38.08
N GLU A 46 21.11 -0.53 -38.55
CA GLU A 46 21.36 -1.17 -39.84
C GLU A 46 21.20 -0.17 -41.00
N PHE A 47 20.11 0.60 -40.99
CA PHE A 47 19.88 1.64 -41.98
C PHE A 47 20.98 2.70 -41.98
N MET A 48 21.37 3.22 -40.81
CA MET A 48 22.42 4.22 -40.69
C MET A 48 23.75 3.72 -41.25
N THR A 49 24.08 2.45 -40.98
CA THR A 49 25.30 1.80 -41.50
C THR A 49 25.26 1.76 -43.02
N ALA A 50 24.14 1.34 -43.62
CA ALA A 50 23.97 1.28 -45.06
C ALA A 50 23.96 2.67 -45.71
N PHE A 51 23.34 3.66 -45.08
CA PHE A 51 23.28 5.05 -45.52
C PHE A 51 24.67 5.69 -45.55
N ASN A 52 25.42 5.53 -44.46
CA ASN A 52 26.74 6.15 -44.31
C ASN A 52 27.82 5.49 -45.15
N ALA A 53 27.64 4.23 -45.58
CA ALA A 53 28.55 3.56 -46.51
C ALA A 53 28.56 4.19 -47.92
N ILE A 54 27.53 4.96 -48.30
CA ILE A 54 27.47 5.65 -49.60
C ILE A 54 28.40 6.86 -49.59
N ALA A 55 29.26 7.00 -50.60
CA ALA A 55 30.20 8.13 -50.70
C ALA A 55 29.45 9.49 -50.77
N PRO A 56 29.91 10.55 -50.06
CA PRO A 56 29.24 11.85 -50.02
C PRO A 56 28.95 12.48 -51.38
N ASP A 57 29.86 12.32 -52.34
CA ASP A 57 29.73 12.88 -53.70
C ASP A 57 28.61 12.23 -54.51
N LEU A 58 28.29 10.96 -54.21
CA LEU A 58 27.22 10.22 -54.90
C LEU A 58 25.84 10.61 -54.37
N ARG A 59 25.74 11.07 -53.12
CA ARG A 59 24.45 11.40 -52.47
C ARG A 59 23.74 12.59 -53.09
N LYS A 60 24.48 13.49 -53.73
CA LYS A 60 23.94 14.67 -54.41
C LYS A 60 23.40 14.38 -55.81
N ARG A 61 23.59 13.15 -56.33
CA ARG A 61 23.03 12.75 -57.62
C ARG A 61 21.53 12.54 -57.48
N PRO A 62 20.70 13.04 -58.41
CA PRO A 62 19.24 13.00 -58.27
C PRO A 62 18.70 11.56 -58.22
N GLU A 63 19.34 10.61 -58.91
CA GLU A 63 18.94 9.20 -58.90
C GLU A 63 19.20 8.56 -57.52
N VAL A 64 20.37 8.83 -56.93
CA VAL A 64 20.76 8.30 -55.61
C VAL A 64 19.94 8.95 -54.50
N MET A 65 19.67 10.25 -54.60
CA MET A 65 18.80 10.97 -53.66
C MET A 65 17.38 10.40 -53.68
N GLY A 66 16.81 10.12 -54.85
CA GLY A 66 15.49 9.49 -54.97
C GLY A 66 15.42 8.12 -54.30
N GLU A 67 16.43 7.27 -54.52
CA GLU A 67 16.56 5.97 -53.86
C GLU A 67 16.67 6.10 -52.33
N LEU A 68 17.48 7.05 -51.85
CA LEU A 68 17.64 7.29 -50.42
C LEU A 68 16.35 7.79 -49.74
N LEU A 69 15.55 8.61 -50.44
CA LEU A 69 14.24 9.03 -49.94
C LEU A 69 13.26 7.86 -49.86
N LEU A 70 13.26 6.97 -50.85
CA LEU A 70 12.44 5.75 -50.82
C LEU A 70 12.83 4.86 -49.65
N ARG A 71 14.13 4.59 -49.45
CA ARG A 71 14.61 3.77 -48.33
C ARG A 71 14.31 4.41 -46.96
N ALA A 72 14.25 5.75 -46.88
CA ALA A 72 13.81 6.43 -45.67
C ALA A 72 12.31 6.25 -45.39
N ASP A 73 11.47 6.26 -46.44
CA ASP A 73 10.04 5.94 -46.32
C ASP A 73 9.84 4.46 -45.94
N GLU A 74 10.59 3.53 -46.53
CA GLU A 74 10.57 2.10 -46.17
C GLU A 74 11.00 1.86 -44.72
N LEU A 75 12.03 2.56 -44.22
CA LEU A 75 12.44 2.49 -42.82
C LEU A 75 11.31 2.97 -41.90
N ARG A 76 10.66 4.09 -42.22
CA ARG A 76 9.54 4.62 -41.42
C ARG A 76 8.41 3.59 -41.33
N ASP A 77 8.02 3.02 -42.46
CA ASP A 77 6.92 2.05 -42.51
C ASP A 77 7.28 0.79 -41.71
N ALA A 78 8.50 0.27 -41.86
CA ALA A 78 8.98 -0.86 -41.06
C ALA A 78 9.03 -0.56 -39.55
N LEU A 79 9.39 0.67 -39.16
CA LEU A 79 9.38 1.08 -37.76
C LEU A 79 7.96 1.23 -37.20
N TRP A 80 7.00 1.70 -38.01
CA TRP A 80 5.58 1.73 -37.63
C TRP A 80 4.99 0.33 -37.49
N ASP A 81 5.32 -0.61 -38.39
CA ASP A 81 4.89 -2.00 -38.26
C ASP A 81 5.34 -2.61 -36.91
N VAL A 82 6.54 -2.25 -36.43
CA VAL A 82 7.02 -2.67 -35.11
C VAL A 82 6.22 -2.00 -33.98
N CYS A 83 5.90 -0.71 -34.09
CA CYS A 83 5.05 -0.01 -33.12
C CYS A 83 3.65 -0.65 -33.05
N ASP A 84 3.03 -0.95 -34.19
CA ASP A 84 1.70 -1.55 -34.27
C ASP A 84 1.68 -2.98 -33.72
N SER A 85 2.71 -3.78 -34.03
CA SER A 85 2.87 -5.12 -33.44
C SER A 85 3.01 -5.04 -31.92
N ARG A 86 3.79 -4.09 -31.41
CA ARG A 86 3.94 -3.89 -29.96
C ARG A 86 2.66 -3.41 -29.30
N LEU A 87 1.90 -2.54 -29.96
CA LEU A 87 0.59 -2.11 -29.48
C LEU A 87 -0.34 -3.32 -29.30
N ALA A 88 -0.43 -4.19 -30.31
CA ALA A 88 -1.25 -5.40 -30.23
C ALA A 88 -0.81 -6.35 -29.09
N GLU A 89 0.50 -6.52 -28.88
CA GLU A 89 1.04 -7.29 -27.75
C GLU A 89 0.70 -6.65 -26.39
N ASN A 90 0.78 -5.31 -26.29
CA ASN A 90 0.48 -4.58 -25.07
C ASN A 90 -1.01 -4.61 -24.74
N GLU A 91 -1.89 -4.50 -25.75
CA GLU A 91 -3.34 -4.63 -25.59
C GLU A 91 -3.72 -6.05 -25.16
N ALA A 92 -3.03 -7.07 -25.69
CA ALA A 92 -3.22 -8.45 -25.26
C ALA A 92 -2.80 -8.68 -23.80
N GLU A 93 -1.66 -8.12 -23.38
CA GLU A 93 -1.21 -8.18 -21.99
C GLU A 93 -2.17 -7.45 -21.05
N GLN A 94 -2.63 -6.25 -21.43
CA GLN A 94 -3.63 -5.51 -20.67
C GLN A 94 -4.93 -6.32 -20.53
N ALA A 95 -5.40 -6.94 -21.62
CA ALA A 95 -6.58 -7.79 -21.59
C ALA A 95 -6.39 -9.01 -20.68
N ALA A 96 -5.18 -9.59 -20.63
CA ALA A 96 -4.86 -10.68 -19.72
C ALA A 96 -4.90 -10.24 -18.25
N VAL A 97 -4.37 -9.06 -17.93
CA VAL A 97 -4.45 -8.47 -16.57
C VAL A 97 -5.91 -8.21 -16.17
N VAL A 98 -6.72 -7.65 -17.06
CA VAL A 98 -8.15 -7.38 -16.80
C VAL A 98 -8.96 -8.67 -16.62
N ALA A 99 -8.57 -9.74 -17.33
CA ALA A 99 -9.25 -11.04 -17.26
C ALA A 99 -8.83 -11.89 -16.05
N ASP A 100 -7.90 -11.42 -15.22
CA ASP A 100 -7.46 -12.14 -14.03
C ASP A 100 -8.59 -12.34 -13.00
N SER A 101 -8.56 -13.45 -12.27
CA SER A 101 -9.61 -13.81 -11.30
C SER A 101 -9.48 -13.07 -9.97
N PHE A 102 -8.36 -12.37 -9.73
CA PHE A 102 -8.05 -11.70 -8.47
C PHE A 102 -9.21 -10.88 -7.90
N LEU A 103 -9.84 -10.03 -8.71
CA LEU A 103 -10.96 -9.19 -8.26
C LEU A 103 -12.14 -10.03 -7.75
N SER A 104 -12.52 -11.06 -8.49
CA SER A 104 -13.62 -11.96 -8.13
C SER A 104 -13.27 -12.75 -6.88
N ASP A 105 -12.06 -13.31 -6.81
CA ASP A 105 -11.61 -14.15 -5.71
C ASP A 105 -11.54 -13.36 -4.40
N HIS A 106 -10.94 -12.16 -4.40
CA HIS A 106 -10.85 -11.33 -3.19
C HIS A 106 -12.18 -10.69 -2.77
N THR A 107 -13.11 -10.50 -3.71
CA THR A 107 -14.51 -10.17 -3.39
C THR A 107 -15.16 -11.31 -2.61
N GLU A 108 -15.00 -12.54 -3.07
CA GLU A 108 -15.54 -13.72 -2.40
C GLU A 108 -14.89 -13.97 -1.03
N ILE A 109 -13.58 -13.84 -0.92
CA ILE A 109 -12.86 -14.03 0.35
C ILE A 109 -13.33 -13.00 1.38
N THR A 110 -13.42 -11.73 1.01
CA THR A 110 -13.89 -10.68 1.91
C THR A 110 -15.35 -10.90 2.30
N ALA A 111 -16.21 -11.26 1.36
CA ALA A 111 -17.60 -11.61 1.65
C ALA A 111 -17.70 -12.77 2.66
N ALA A 112 -16.86 -13.80 2.52
CA ALA A 112 -16.79 -14.92 3.45
C ALA A 112 -16.29 -14.51 4.84
N GLN A 113 -15.29 -13.63 4.93
CA GLN A 113 -14.78 -13.11 6.21
C GLN A 113 -15.83 -12.27 6.95
N ILE A 114 -16.61 -11.46 6.22
CA ILE A 114 -17.72 -10.70 6.80
C ILE A 114 -18.88 -11.63 7.19
N ALA A 115 -19.17 -12.66 6.40
CA ALA A 115 -20.15 -13.69 6.78
C ALA A 115 -19.74 -14.43 8.07
N ALA A 116 -18.43 -14.68 8.26
CA ALA A 116 -17.93 -15.22 9.53
C ALA A 116 -18.08 -14.24 10.70
N LEU A 117 -17.99 -12.93 10.47
CA LEU A 117 -18.34 -11.92 11.49
C LEU A 117 -19.85 -11.95 11.82
N VAL A 118 -20.71 -12.16 10.82
CA VAL A 118 -22.15 -12.35 11.01
C VAL A 118 -22.42 -13.58 11.87
N GLN A 119 -21.77 -14.72 11.58
CA GLN A 119 -21.87 -15.92 12.41
C GLN A 119 -21.47 -15.62 13.85
N LEU A 120 -20.33 -14.95 14.04
CA LEU A 120 -19.79 -14.66 15.36
C LEU A 120 -20.71 -13.75 16.20
N GLU A 121 -21.37 -12.78 15.56
CA GLU A 121 -22.39 -11.93 16.20
C GLU A 121 -23.66 -12.71 16.52
N LEU A 122 -24.08 -13.64 15.65
CA LEU A 122 -25.24 -14.50 15.89
C LEU A 122 -25.00 -15.51 17.02
N ASP A 123 -23.80 -16.09 17.09
CA ASP A 123 -23.37 -16.94 18.20
C ASP A 123 -23.40 -16.17 19.53
N ARG A 124 -22.89 -14.94 19.53
CA ARG A 124 -22.92 -14.05 20.70
C ARG A 124 -24.34 -13.72 21.11
N TYR A 125 -25.21 -13.38 20.16
CA TYR A 125 -26.62 -13.11 20.41
C TYR A 125 -27.30 -14.31 21.05
N THR A 126 -27.14 -15.49 20.45
CA THR A 126 -27.75 -16.74 20.92
C THR A 126 -27.27 -17.10 22.33
N GLY A 127 -25.97 -16.92 22.61
CA GLY A 127 -25.43 -17.07 23.96
C GLY A 127 -26.01 -16.06 24.96
N THR A 128 -26.21 -14.81 24.54
CA THR A 128 -26.81 -13.75 25.38
C THR A 128 -28.26 -14.06 25.73
N LEU A 129 -29.04 -14.69 24.85
CA LEU A 129 -30.43 -15.09 25.15
C LEU A 129 -30.51 -15.99 26.38
N GLY A 130 -29.61 -16.96 26.50
CA GLY A 130 -29.53 -17.83 27.68
C GLY A 130 -29.22 -17.06 28.97
N VAL A 131 -28.32 -16.06 28.89
CA VAL A 131 -28.00 -15.18 30.02
C VAL A 131 -29.20 -14.32 30.42
N ILE A 132 -29.92 -13.76 29.44
CA ILE A 132 -31.14 -12.96 29.68
C ILE A 132 -32.20 -13.81 30.38
N GLN A 133 -32.45 -15.04 29.91
CA GLN A 133 -33.42 -15.95 30.50
C GLN A 133 -33.06 -16.31 31.94
N ALA A 134 -31.80 -16.64 32.20
CA ALA A 134 -31.32 -16.93 33.56
C ALA A 134 -31.42 -15.71 34.48
N TYR A 135 -31.04 -14.53 34.00
CA TYR A 135 -31.18 -13.27 34.73
C TYR A 135 -32.64 -12.95 35.05
N ALA A 136 -33.54 -13.16 34.10
CA ALA A 136 -34.97 -12.92 34.30
C ALA A 136 -35.57 -13.84 35.36
N CYS A 137 -35.23 -15.13 35.36
CA CYS A 137 -35.64 -16.05 36.42
C CYS A 137 -35.12 -15.63 37.79
N ALA A 138 -33.82 -15.32 37.87
CA ALA A 138 -33.18 -14.95 39.12
C ALA A 138 -33.76 -13.65 39.71
N LYS A 139 -34.04 -12.66 38.87
CA LYS A 139 -34.60 -11.36 39.28
C LYS A 139 -36.05 -11.47 39.72
N SER A 140 -36.83 -12.34 39.08
CA SER A 140 -38.25 -12.54 39.42
C SER A 140 -38.47 -13.69 40.41
N HIS A 141 -37.42 -14.17 41.08
CA HIS A 141 -37.51 -15.24 42.09
C HIS A 141 -38.06 -16.59 41.61
N VAL A 142 -37.97 -16.88 40.30
CA VAL A 142 -38.43 -18.16 39.74
C VAL A 142 -37.41 -19.28 40.06
N PRO A 143 -37.83 -20.38 40.72
CA PRO A 143 -36.97 -21.54 41.00
C PRO A 143 -36.46 -22.22 39.72
N GLY A 144 -35.28 -22.84 39.76
CA GLY A 144 -34.70 -23.58 38.62
C GLY A 144 -33.60 -22.85 37.82
N ALA A 145 -33.20 -21.65 38.24
CA ALA A 145 -32.22 -20.78 37.56
C ALA A 145 -30.76 -21.31 37.47
N ARG A 146 -30.48 -22.61 37.62
CA ARG A 146 -29.11 -23.13 37.80
C ARG A 146 -28.47 -23.82 36.60
N GLN A 147 -29.20 -24.08 35.52
CA GLN A 147 -28.57 -24.61 34.32
C GLN A 147 -28.87 -23.69 33.14
N PRO A 148 -27.85 -23.02 32.56
CA PRO A 148 -28.03 -22.49 31.21
C PRO A 148 -28.54 -23.65 30.37
N ARG A 149 -29.67 -23.44 29.67
CA ARG A 149 -30.15 -24.40 28.68
C ARG A 149 -28.97 -24.89 27.85
N ALA A 150 -28.97 -26.19 27.52
CA ALA A 150 -28.02 -26.79 26.58
C ALA A 150 -27.72 -25.78 25.47
N HIS A 151 -26.43 -25.49 25.24
CA HIS A 151 -25.96 -24.48 24.30
C HIS A 151 -26.85 -24.43 23.06
N ILE A 152 -27.77 -23.46 23.00
CA ILE A 152 -28.55 -23.22 21.79
C ILE A 152 -27.49 -22.77 20.78
N THR A 153 -27.22 -23.64 19.82
CA THR A 153 -26.23 -23.36 18.79
C THR A 153 -26.94 -22.47 17.77
N ALA A 154 -26.33 -21.34 17.44
CA ALA A 154 -26.84 -20.50 16.36
C ALA A 154 -26.88 -21.32 15.07
N PRO A 155 -27.83 -21.04 14.17
CA PRO A 155 -27.78 -21.64 12.84
C PRO A 155 -26.48 -21.25 12.14
N ASP A 156 -25.97 -22.15 11.31
CA ASP A 156 -24.81 -21.88 10.45
C ASP A 156 -25.23 -20.97 9.29
N VAL A 157 -24.71 -19.75 9.28
CA VAL A 157 -24.95 -18.75 8.23
C VAL A 157 -24.01 -18.90 7.04
N THR A 158 -22.98 -19.73 7.15
CA THR A 158 -21.92 -19.91 6.14
C THR A 158 -22.22 -21.04 5.15
N SER A 159 -23.24 -21.85 5.45
CA SER A 159 -23.78 -22.87 4.55
C SER A 159 -24.46 -22.23 3.34
N ASP A 160 -24.27 -22.82 2.15
CA ASP A 160 -24.96 -22.42 0.91
C ASP A 160 -26.46 -22.75 0.93
N HIS A 161 -26.87 -23.62 1.85
CA HIS A 161 -28.26 -24.06 1.99
C HIS A 161 -28.90 -23.43 3.22
N PRO A 162 -30.20 -23.06 3.13
CA PRO A 162 -30.94 -22.54 4.26
C PRO A 162 -30.91 -23.56 5.41
N PRO A 163 -30.64 -23.11 6.65
CA PRO A 163 -30.60 -24.02 7.79
C PRO A 163 -31.93 -24.75 8.02
N PRO A 164 -31.89 -25.98 8.58
CA PRO A 164 -33.08 -26.74 8.87
C PRO A 164 -34.09 -25.96 9.73
N GLY A 165 -35.35 -25.92 9.31
CA GLY A 165 -36.43 -25.18 9.99
C GLY A 165 -36.59 -23.73 9.54
N MET A 166 -35.74 -23.23 8.64
CA MET A 166 -35.86 -21.90 8.04
C MET A 166 -36.31 -21.91 6.58
N GLU A 167 -36.62 -23.08 6.00
CA GLU A 167 -36.91 -23.25 4.57
C GLU A 167 -38.12 -22.42 4.11
N ALA A 168 -39.07 -22.17 5.01
CA ALA A 168 -40.23 -21.32 4.75
C ALA A 168 -39.86 -19.86 4.44
N TYR A 169 -38.80 -19.32 5.02
CA TYR A 169 -38.35 -17.94 4.78
C TYR A 169 -37.76 -17.75 3.39
N PHE A 170 -37.06 -18.77 2.89
CA PHE A 170 -36.36 -18.75 1.60
C PHE A 170 -37.24 -19.25 0.44
N ASN A 171 -38.50 -19.60 0.71
CA ASN A 171 -39.46 -19.94 -0.33
C ASN A 171 -39.86 -18.66 -1.10
N PRO A 172 -39.92 -18.66 -2.44
CA PRO A 172 -40.40 -17.52 -3.23
C PRO A 172 -41.80 -17.01 -2.86
N LYS A 173 -42.62 -17.84 -2.19
CA LYS A 173 -43.96 -17.49 -1.69
C LYS A 173 -43.97 -16.95 -0.25
N SER A 174 -42.80 -16.77 0.36
CA SER A 174 -42.67 -16.23 1.72
C SER A 174 -43.25 -14.82 1.78
N THR A 175 -44.00 -14.53 2.85
CA THR A 175 -44.51 -13.19 3.15
C THR A 175 -43.52 -12.35 3.94
N PHE A 176 -42.35 -12.90 4.30
CA PHE A 176 -41.35 -12.20 5.09
C PHE A 176 -40.66 -11.12 4.26
N ALA A 177 -40.70 -9.88 4.73
CA ALA A 177 -40.02 -8.75 4.09
C ALA A 177 -38.56 -8.67 4.58
N TRP A 178 -37.62 -8.82 3.66
CA TRP A 178 -36.19 -8.65 3.96
C TRP A 178 -35.86 -7.17 4.16
N PRO A 179 -34.91 -6.85 5.06
CA PRO A 179 -34.40 -5.49 5.19
C PRO A 179 -33.83 -4.95 3.87
N GLU A 180 -34.14 -3.68 3.55
CA GLU A 180 -33.75 -3.04 2.28
C GLU A 180 -32.23 -3.00 2.05
N TRP A 181 -31.45 -2.92 3.13
CA TRP A 181 -29.98 -2.86 3.08
C TRP A 181 -29.32 -4.19 2.67
N ILE A 182 -30.08 -5.29 2.53
CA ILE A 182 -29.55 -6.56 2.01
C ILE A 182 -29.53 -6.57 0.48
N ALA A 183 -30.49 -5.90 -0.17
CA ALA A 183 -30.64 -5.95 -1.63
C ALA A 183 -29.37 -5.58 -2.43
N PRO A 184 -28.57 -4.57 -2.03
CA PRO A 184 -27.32 -4.25 -2.74
C PRO A 184 -26.27 -5.38 -2.74
N LEU A 185 -26.36 -6.32 -1.81
CA LEU A 185 -25.43 -7.44 -1.70
C LEU A 185 -25.77 -8.62 -2.60
N ASP A 186 -26.96 -8.65 -3.22
CA ASP A 186 -27.39 -9.79 -4.03
C ASP A 186 -26.49 -10.02 -5.24
N ASP A 187 -26.10 -8.92 -5.90
CA ASP A 187 -25.19 -8.95 -7.04
C ASP A 187 -23.72 -8.83 -6.59
N ALA A 188 -23.44 -8.01 -5.57
CA ALA A 188 -22.07 -7.69 -5.17
C ALA A 188 -21.40 -8.80 -4.32
N ALA A 189 -22.17 -9.48 -3.45
CA ALA A 189 -21.65 -10.47 -2.51
C ALA A 189 -22.75 -11.46 -2.09
N PRO A 190 -23.19 -12.37 -2.98
CA PRO A 190 -24.37 -13.21 -2.78
C PRO A 190 -24.27 -14.11 -1.54
N LYS A 191 -23.06 -14.62 -1.22
CA LYS A 191 -22.80 -15.42 -0.02
C LYS A 191 -23.03 -14.62 1.27
N LEU A 192 -22.60 -13.37 1.30
CA LEU A 192 -22.83 -12.48 2.44
C LEU A 192 -24.33 -12.10 2.55
N ALA A 193 -24.99 -11.84 1.42
CA ALA A 193 -26.43 -11.60 1.40
C ALA A 193 -27.21 -12.79 1.98
N HIS A 194 -26.83 -14.02 1.61
CA HIS A 194 -27.40 -15.25 2.19
C HIS A 194 -27.18 -15.32 3.71
N ALA A 195 -25.95 -15.12 4.18
CA ALA A 195 -25.62 -15.16 5.61
C ALA A 195 -26.44 -14.16 6.44
N LEU A 196 -26.60 -12.93 5.93
CA LEU A 196 -27.41 -11.89 6.56
C LEU A 196 -28.90 -12.25 6.60
N ARG A 197 -29.43 -12.87 5.53
CA ARG A 197 -30.81 -13.38 5.51
C ARG A 197 -31.03 -14.47 6.55
N VAL A 198 -30.09 -15.42 6.67
CA VAL A 198 -30.16 -16.46 7.71
C VAL A 198 -30.18 -15.83 9.11
N ALA A 199 -29.30 -14.85 9.37
CA ALA A 199 -29.26 -14.14 10.64
C ALA A 199 -30.57 -13.38 10.93
N CYS A 200 -31.13 -12.67 9.94
CA CYS A 200 -32.41 -11.97 10.08
C CYS A 200 -33.59 -12.93 10.31
N ALA A 201 -33.63 -14.06 9.62
CA ALA A 201 -34.66 -15.09 9.83
C ALA A 201 -34.56 -15.69 11.25
N SER A 202 -33.34 -15.97 11.72
CA SER A 202 -33.08 -16.44 13.09
C SER A 202 -33.64 -15.47 14.14
N VAL A 203 -33.34 -14.18 13.98
CA VAL A 203 -33.83 -13.11 14.86
C VAL A 203 -35.36 -13.03 14.86
N HIS A 204 -35.98 -13.12 13.68
CA HIS A 204 -37.43 -13.09 13.57
C HIS A 204 -38.09 -14.32 14.22
N MET A 205 -37.49 -15.50 14.09
CA MET A 205 -37.96 -16.71 14.79
C MET A 205 -37.88 -16.55 16.31
N VAL A 206 -36.79 -15.98 16.84
CA VAL A 206 -36.66 -15.70 18.28
C VAL A 206 -37.74 -14.72 18.74
N ALA A 207 -38.02 -13.68 17.97
CA ALA A 207 -39.06 -12.70 18.29
C ALA A 207 -40.49 -13.29 18.33
N GLN A 208 -40.75 -14.36 17.56
CA GLN A 208 -42.04 -15.08 17.58
C GLN A 208 -42.11 -16.21 18.60
N SER A 209 -40.96 -16.64 19.12
CA SER A 209 -40.87 -17.74 20.08
C SER A 209 -41.23 -17.30 21.50
N ASP A 210 -41.57 -18.26 22.35
CA ASP A 210 -41.75 -18.02 23.77
C ASP A 210 -40.45 -17.47 24.40
N PRO A 211 -40.45 -16.27 25.00
CA PRO A 211 -39.25 -15.69 25.59
C PRO A 211 -38.72 -16.48 26.80
N MET A 212 -39.59 -17.27 27.44
CA MET A 212 -39.24 -18.17 28.55
C MET A 212 -39.76 -19.60 28.27
N PRO A 213 -39.15 -20.32 27.30
CA PRO A 213 -39.62 -21.65 26.96
C PRO A 213 -39.54 -22.58 28.17
N GLY A 214 -40.44 -23.55 28.30
CA GLY A 214 -40.41 -24.55 29.38
C GLY A 214 -40.81 -24.05 30.78
N LEU A 215 -41.12 -22.76 30.95
CA LEU A 215 -41.89 -22.29 32.11
C LEU A 215 -43.40 -22.35 31.81
N PRO A 216 -44.23 -22.65 32.82
CA PRO A 216 -45.68 -22.75 32.64
C PRO A 216 -46.31 -21.47 32.08
N GLY A 217 -47.43 -21.62 31.39
CA GLY A 217 -48.18 -20.51 30.78
C GLY A 217 -47.57 -20.01 29.47
N GLY A 218 -46.88 -20.88 28.74
CA GLY A 218 -46.39 -20.58 27.39
C GLY A 218 -47.53 -20.48 26.35
N PRO A 219 -47.28 -19.84 25.19
CA PRO A 219 -48.25 -19.76 24.10
C PRO A 219 -48.61 -21.17 23.60
N GLY A 220 -49.77 -21.68 24.04
CA GLY A 220 -50.29 -23.01 23.70
C GLY A 220 -50.65 -23.93 24.87
N GLU A 221 -50.42 -23.53 26.13
CA GLU A 221 -50.78 -24.34 27.32
C GLU A 221 -52.19 -24.09 27.87
N GLU A 222 -52.88 -23.04 27.43
CA GLU A 222 -54.30 -22.84 27.77
C GLU A 222 -55.21 -23.66 26.83
N GLY A 223 -55.56 -24.88 27.25
CA GLY A 223 -56.69 -25.63 26.70
C GLY A 223 -56.33 -27.00 26.10
N GLY A 224 -56.13 -28.00 26.96
CA GLY A 224 -55.86 -29.38 26.54
C GLY A 224 -56.63 -30.42 27.34
N SER A 225 -57.96 -30.32 27.39
CA SER A 225 -58.79 -31.50 27.71
C SER A 225 -58.88 -32.41 26.49
N LEU A 226 -58.76 -33.72 26.75
CA LEU A 226 -58.71 -34.83 25.81
C LEU A 226 -59.81 -34.80 24.72
N ALA A 227 -59.43 -34.81 23.43
CA ALA A 227 -60.11 -35.54 22.34
C ALA A 227 -59.41 -35.43 20.95
N GLY A 228 -59.00 -36.58 20.39
CA GLY A 228 -59.16 -37.02 18.98
C GLY A 228 -58.67 -36.20 17.75
N THR A 229 -57.45 -36.52 17.26
CA THR A 229 -56.99 -36.81 15.85
C THR A 229 -57.40 -35.96 14.62
N PRO A 230 -56.70 -36.05 13.45
CA PRO A 230 -55.26 -36.02 13.11
C PRO A 230 -54.87 -34.98 12.00
N ALA A 231 -53.56 -34.86 11.70
CA ALA A 231 -52.87 -34.19 10.55
C ALA A 231 -52.33 -32.75 10.82
N ALA A 232 -51.12 -32.35 10.44
CA ALA A 232 -50.16 -32.88 9.46
C ALA A 232 -48.73 -32.91 10.01
N LYS A 233 -47.95 -33.94 9.63
CA LYS A 233 -46.55 -34.14 10.01
C LYS A 233 -45.64 -33.21 9.19
N ALA A 234 -45.21 -32.10 9.78
CA ALA A 234 -43.95 -31.45 9.43
C ALA A 234 -42.92 -31.85 10.49
N SER A 235 -41.77 -32.36 10.04
CA SER A 235 -40.74 -32.96 10.88
C SER A 235 -40.05 -31.93 11.78
N ARG A 236 -40.66 -31.61 12.93
CA ARG A 236 -40.00 -30.96 14.07
C ARG A 236 -39.01 -31.95 14.66
N LYS A 237 -37.75 -31.91 14.22
CA LYS A 237 -36.66 -32.58 14.94
C LYS A 237 -35.83 -31.51 15.63
N ASN A 238 -36.12 -31.32 16.91
CA ASN A 238 -35.23 -30.92 18.01
C ASN A 238 -36.04 -30.26 19.13
N VAL A 239 -36.74 -31.10 19.89
CA VAL A 239 -36.72 -31.22 21.37
C VAL A 239 -37.52 -32.49 21.61
N THR A 240 -36.86 -33.57 22.00
CA THR A 240 -37.56 -34.78 22.45
C THR A 240 -38.31 -34.42 23.72
N LYS A 241 -39.58 -34.85 23.83
CA LYS A 241 -40.41 -34.60 25.01
C LYS A 241 -39.79 -35.15 26.30
N ASP A 242 -38.78 -36.02 26.17
CA ASP A 242 -37.97 -36.60 27.24
C ASP A 242 -36.84 -35.67 27.76
N ASP A 243 -36.54 -34.53 27.12
CA ASP A 243 -35.53 -33.56 27.60
C ASP A 243 -36.13 -32.44 28.47
N LEU A 244 -37.46 -32.39 28.59
CA LEU A 244 -38.15 -31.49 29.51
C LEU A 244 -38.23 -32.19 30.86
N VAL A 245 -37.28 -31.90 31.73
CA VAL A 245 -37.45 -32.14 33.16
C VAL A 245 -38.64 -31.29 33.58
N VAL A 246 -39.82 -31.91 33.70
CA VAL A 246 -40.95 -31.32 34.41
C VAL A 246 -40.52 -31.35 35.87
N ASP A 247 -39.91 -30.25 36.30
CA ASP A 247 -39.61 -30.03 37.70
C ASP A 247 -40.96 -29.89 38.41
N ASP A 248 -41.27 -30.77 39.36
CA ASP A 248 -42.44 -30.70 40.25
C ASP A 248 -42.29 -29.51 41.24
N THR A 249 -41.75 -28.39 40.77
CA THR A 249 -41.62 -27.15 41.52
C THR A 249 -42.93 -26.38 41.46
N ASP A 250 -43.48 -26.04 42.63
CA ASP A 250 -44.58 -25.08 42.75
C ASP A 250 -44.08 -23.70 42.27
N TYR A 251 -44.34 -23.40 41.00
CA TYR A 251 -44.03 -22.10 40.42
C TYR A 251 -45.08 -21.07 40.86
N ASN A 252 -44.63 -19.94 41.40
CA ASN A 252 -45.50 -18.78 41.55
C ASN A 252 -45.76 -18.17 40.15
N MET A 253 -47.01 -18.20 39.71
CA MET A 253 -47.39 -17.72 38.37
C MET A 253 -47.18 -16.21 38.17
N GLU A 254 -47.24 -15.40 39.24
CA GLU A 254 -46.92 -13.96 39.17
C GLU A 254 -45.43 -13.73 38.87
N ASP A 255 -44.56 -14.50 39.52
CA ASP A 255 -43.11 -14.47 39.34
C ASP A 255 -42.71 -14.96 37.93
N VAL A 256 -43.38 -15.99 37.43
CA VAL A 256 -43.20 -16.50 36.05
C VAL A 256 -43.64 -15.47 35.01
N ALA A 257 -44.78 -14.80 35.22
CA ALA A 257 -45.23 -13.73 34.33
C ALA A 257 -44.26 -12.54 34.33
N ALA A 258 -43.78 -12.13 35.49
CA ALA A 258 -42.77 -11.07 35.63
C ALA A 258 -41.44 -11.44 34.95
N ALA A 259 -40.98 -12.68 35.08
CA ALA A 259 -39.79 -13.18 34.37
C ALA A 259 -39.99 -13.14 32.85
N ARG A 260 -41.16 -13.58 32.36
CA ARG A 260 -41.49 -13.60 30.93
C ARG A 260 -41.54 -12.19 30.33
N GLU A 261 -42.16 -11.25 31.03
CA GLU A 261 -42.21 -9.83 30.62
C GLU A 261 -40.81 -9.20 30.59
N LEU A 262 -39.99 -9.44 31.62
CA LEU A 262 -38.64 -8.91 31.69
C LEU A 262 -37.72 -9.52 30.62
N ALA A 263 -37.80 -10.83 30.40
CA ALA A 263 -37.06 -11.52 29.33
C ALA A 263 -37.46 -10.96 27.96
N ALA A 264 -38.75 -10.79 27.67
CA ALA A 264 -39.23 -10.22 26.41
C ALA A 264 -38.62 -8.85 26.14
N LYS A 265 -38.64 -7.93 27.14
CA LYS A 265 -38.05 -6.59 27.01
C LYS A 265 -36.55 -6.63 26.72
N LEU A 266 -35.80 -7.48 27.42
CA LEU A 266 -34.35 -7.60 27.24
C LEU A 266 -33.99 -8.26 25.91
N ILE A 267 -34.73 -9.29 25.48
CA ILE A 267 -34.57 -9.94 24.17
C ILE A 267 -34.85 -8.95 23.04
N MET A 268 -35.90 -8.13 23.15
CA MET A 268 -36.17 -7.06 22.18
C MET A 268 -34.98 -6.10 22.08
N ARG A 269 -34.44 -5.65 23.22
CA ARG A 269 -33.28 -4.74 23.20
C ARG A 269 -32.03 -5.37 22.59
N GLU A 270 -31.73 -6.62 22.93
CA GLU A 270 -30.59 -7.34 22.36
C GLU A 270 -30.78 -7.60 20.85
N THR A 271 -32.02 -7.80 20.42
CA THR A 271 -32.41 -7.94 19.01
C THR A 271 -32.17 -6.67 18.21
N GLU A 272 -32.56 -5.51 18.74
CA GLU A 272 -32.27 -4.20 18.12
C GLU A 272 -30.76 -3.99 17.95
N LEU A 273 -29.97 -4.35 18.96
CA LEU A 273 -28.51 -4.23 18.92
C LEU A 273 -27.90 -5.15 17.87
N LEU A 274 -28.35 -6.41 17.77
CA LEU A 274 -27.90 -7.32 16.72
C LEU A 274 -28.28 -6.78 15.33
N GLN A 275 -29.52 -6.35 15.12
CA GLN A 275 -29.97 -5.80 13.84
C GLN A 275 -29.13 -4.58 13.39
N ALA A 276 -28.80 -3.68 14.33
CA ALA A 276 -27.92 -2.54 14.04
C ALA A 276 -26.51 -3.00 13.62
N ARG A 277 -25.97 -4.04 14.24
CA ARG A 277 -24.65 -4.60 13.88
C ARG A 277 -24.68 -5.35 12.56
N LEU A 278 -25.72 -6.12 12.28
CA LEU A 278 -25.90 -6.79 10.98
C LEU A 278 -25.97 -5.77 9.84
N LYS A 279 -26.70 -4.67 10.04
CA LYS A 279 -26.74 -3.55 9.10
C LYS A 279 -25.34 -2.96 8.88
N LEU A 280 -24.59 -2.70 9.95
CA LEU A 280 -23.22 -2.17 9.84
C LEU A 280 -22.30 -3.13 9.07
N LEU A 281 -22.39 -4.44 9.32
CA LEU A 281 -21.61 -5.45 8.60
C LEU A 281 -21.99 -5.50 7.12
N ALA A 282 -23.28 -5.36 6.79
CA ALA A 282 -23.76 -5.29 5.42
C ALA A 282 -23.22 -4.04 4.69
N GLU A 283 -23.35 -2.85 5.29
CA GLU A 283 -22.83 -1.59 4.75
C GLU A 283 -21.31 -1.67 4.55
N ARG A 284 -20.59 -2.29 5.50
CA ARG A 284 -19.14 -2.49 5.40
C ARG A 284 -18.77 -3.46 4.27
N GLY A 285 -19.56 -4.51 4.06
CA GLY A 285 -19.39 -5.45 2.96
C GLY A 285 -19.57 -4.79 1.60
N VAL A 286 -20.67 -4.05 1.42
CA VAL A 286 -20.92 -3.28 0.19
C VAL A 286 -19.78 -2.29 -0.06
N GLY A 287 -19.39 -1.53 0.96
CA GLY A 287 -18.31 -0.54 0.85
C GLY A 287 -16.99 -1.17 0.42
N TYR A 288 -16.62 -2.32 0.99
CA TYR A 288 -15.36 -2.99 0.61
C TYR A 288 -15.37 -3.47 -0.84
N VAL A 289 -16.45 -4.10 -1.29
CA VAL A 289 -16.56 -4.57 -2.69
C VAL A 289 -16.51 -3.39 -3.65
N ALA A 290 -17.20 -2.30 -3.34
CA ALA A 290 -17.15 -1.07 -4.14
C ALA A 290 -15.74 -0.45 -4.18
N ASP A 291 -15.05 -0.37 -3.03
CA ASP A 291 -13.68 0.14 -2.94
C ASP A 291 -12.72 -0.71 -3.79
N LEU A 292 -12.87 -2.04 -3.73
CA LEU A 292 -12.05 -2.99 -4.49
C LEU A 292 -12.28 -2.84 -6.01
N GLN A 293 -13.54 -2.75 -6.45
CA GLN A 293 -13.91 -2.53 -7.85
C GLN A 293 -13.37 -1.19 -8.37
N THR A 294 -13.59 -0.12 -7.61
CA THR A 294 -13.11 1.23 -7.96
C THR A 294 -11.58 1.26 -8.11
N ASN A 295 -10.87 0.58 -7.20
CA ASN A 295 -9.41 0.49 -7.30
C ASN A 295 -8.95 -0.28 -8.53
N ALA A 296 -9.62 -1.40 -8.86
CA ALA A 296 -9.33 -2.17 -10.07
C ALA A 296 -9.56 -1.33 -11.33
N GLU A 297 -10.70 -0.64 -11.41
CA GLU A 297 -11.05 0.26 -12.52
C GLU A 297 -9.98 1.33 -12.71
N HIS A 298 -9.58 2.04 -11.65
CA HIS A 298 -8.52 3.04 -11.73
C HIS A 298 -7.18 2.47 -12.19
N VAL A 299 -6.81 1.26 -11.74
CA VAL A 299 -5.58 0.60 -12.21
C VAL A 299 -5.70 0.31 -13.70
N HIS A 300 -6.79 -0.30 -14.15
CA HIS A 300 -6.99 -0.65 -15.56
C HIS A 300 -7.01 0.57 -16.48
N GLU A 301 -7.66 1.67 -16.06
CA GLU A 301 -7.65 2.95 -16.77
C GLU A 301 -6.23 3.51 -16.89
N GLN A 302 -5.46 3.46 -15.80
CA GLN A 302 -4.07 3.92 -15.78
C GLN A 302 -3.19 3.08 -16.73
N LEU A 303 -3.36 1.75 -16.77
CA LEU A 303 -2.64 0.91 -17.73
C LEU A 303 -2.98 1.29 -19.18
N GLN A 304 -4.25 1.59 -19.45
CA GLN A 304 -4.71 2.03 -20.77
C GLN A 304 -4.14 3.39 -21.16
N GLU A 305 -3.98 4.30 -20.20
CA GLU A 305 -3.35 5.60 -20.42
C GLU A 305 -1.87 5.43 -20.77
N TRP A 306 -1.11 4.66 -20.01
CA TRP A 306 0.30 4.38 -20.30
C TRP A 306 0.50 3.74 -21.67
N LEU A 307 -0.38 2.82 -22.07
CA LEU A 307 -0.35 2.19 -23.39
C LEU A 307 -0.59 3.22 -24.51
N ARG A 308 -1.57 4.12 -24.35
CA ARG A 308 -1.88 5.18 -25.32
C ARG A 308 -0.75 6.19 -25.44
N GLU A 309 -0.24 6.68 -24.31
CA GLU A 309 0.85 7.65 -24.25
C GLU A 309 2.10 7.08 -24.92
N ARG A 310 2.47 5.85 -24.56
CA ARG A 310 3.62 5.18 -25.13
C ARG A 310 3.51 4.99 -26.63
N TYR A 311 2.38 4.47 -27.13
CA TYR A 311 2.20 4.29 -28.57
C TYR A 311 2.27 5.61 -29.34
N HIS A 312 1.67 6.67 -28.80
CA HIS A 312 1.76 8.00 -29.40
C HIS A 312 3.20 8.52 -29.45
N SER A 313 3.92 8.37 -28.33
CA SER A 313 5.31 8.77 -28.18
C SER A 313 6.23 7.98 -29.12
N GLU A 314 6.04 6.66 -29.21
CA GLU A 314 6.75 5.77 -30.14
C GLU A 314 6.52 6.16 -31.61
N CYS A 315 5.28 6.47 -32.00
CA CYS A 315 4.96 6.95 -33.36
C CYS A 315 5.58 8.32 -33.66
N SER A 316 5.58 9.23 -32.69
CA SER A 316 6.19 10.56 -32.80
C SER A 316 7.72 10.48 -32.94
N ALA A 317 8.36 9.55 -32.22
CA ALA A 317 9.79 9.28 -32.34
C ALA A 317 10.15 8.77 -33.75
N VAL A 318 9.34 7.86 -34.32
CA VAL A 318 9.52 7.38 -35.70
C VAL A 318 9.37 8.52 -36.71
N GLN A 319 8.39 9.41 -36.54
CA GLN A 319 8.24 10.60 -37.39
C GLN A 319 9.45 11.54 -37.30
N SER A 320 10.01 11.69 -36.10
CA SER A 320 11.20 12.53 -35.87
C SER A 320 12.45 11.94 -36.54
N VAL A 321 12.66 10.62 -36.45
CA VAL A 321 13.70 9.89 -37.19
C VAL A 321 13.53 10.11 -38.69
N HIS A 322 12.32 9.90 -39.21
CA HIS A 322 12.03 10.05 -40.64
C HIS A 322 12.32 11.46 -41.16
N ALA A 323 11.88 12.48 -40.41
CA ALA A 323 12.15 13.88 -40.75
C ALA A 323 13.65 14.21 -40.73
N HIS A 324 14.40 13.67 -39.75
CA HIS A 324 15.84 13.87 -39.65
C HIS A 324 16.59 13.20 -40.82
N VAL A 325 16.24 11.95 -41.12
CA VAL A 325 16.82 11.20 -42.25
C VAL A 325 16.52 11.90 -43.57
N ARG A 326 15.27 12.27 -43.85
CA ARG A 326 14.88 12.97 -45.08
C ARG A 326 15.66 14.29 -45.25
N ARG A 327 15.81 15.07 -44.18
CA ARG A 327 16.63 16.29 -44.21
C ARG A 327 18.09 16.00 -44.58
N ALA A 328 18.69 14.96 -43.98
CA ALA A 328 20.07 14.57 -44.28
C ALA A 328 20.25 14.09 -45.74
N VAL A 329 19.23 13.45 -46.32
CA VAL A 329 19.20 13.07 -47.73
C VAL A 329 19.19 14.30 -48.63
N GLU A 330 18.30 15.26 -48.36
CA GLU A 330 18.14 16.48 -49.16
C GLU A 330 19.39 17.38 -49.13
N THR A 331 20.07 17.45 -47.99
CA THR A 331 21.34 18.19 -47.83
C THR A 331 22.57 17.41 -48.30
N GLY A 332 22.42 16.10 -48.53
CA GLY A 332 23.51 15.19 -48.87
C GLY A 332 24.52 14.99 -47.74
N THR A 333 24.12 15.22 -46.48
CA THR A 333 25.00 15.09 -45.30
C THR A 333 24.97 13.66 -44.75
N PRO A 334 26.05 13.15 -44.13
CA PRO A 334 26.02 11.91 -43.38
C PRO A 334 25.14 12.00 -42.15
N LEU A 335 24.54 10.87 -41.80
CA LEU A 335 23.86 10.73 -40.52
C LEU A 335 24.93 10.63 -39.42
N PRO A 336 24.73 11.28 -38.27
CA PRO A 336 25.55 11.02 -37.09
C PRO A 336 25.57 9.51 -36.80
N HIS A 337 26.67 8.97 -36.28
CA HIS A 337 26.75 7.53 -35.99
C HIS A 337 25.94 7.14 -34.74
N ASP A 338 25.44 8.11 -33.97
CA ASP A 338 24.75 7.90 -32.70
C ASP A 338 23.33 8.50 -32.69
N LEU A 339 22.51 8.05 -33.64
CA LEU A 339 21.06 8.25 -33.61
C LEU A 339 20.42 7.08 -32.86
N ARG A 340 19.74 7.36 -31.76
CA ARG A 340 19.12 6.33 -30.92
C ARG A 340 17.62 6.55 -30.78
N LEU A 341 16.89 5.44 -30.79
CA LEU A 341 15.51 5.36 -30.32
C LEU A 341 15.54 4.75 -28.92
N GLU A 342 15.45 5.58 -27.88
CA GLU A 342 15.44 5.12 -26.49
C GLU A 342 14.00 5.14 -25.98
N GLY A 343 13.31 4.00 -26.13
CA GLY A 343 11.91 3.82 -25.76
C GLY A 343 10.97 4.77 -26.52
N GLU A 344 10.74 5.93 -25.92
CA GLU A 344 9.79 6.96 -26.35
C GLU A 344 10.46 8.17 -27.03
N ALA A 345 11.78 8.31 -26.90
CA ALA A 345 12.50 9.48 -27.39
C ALA A 345 13.42 9.16 -28.57
N PHE A 346 13.44 10.06 -29.55
CA PHE A 346 14.50 10.13 -30.54
C PHE A 346 15.64 11.01 -30.00
N VAL A 347 16.80 10.40 -29.79
CA VAL A 347 17.99 11.06 -29.25
C VAL A 347 19.06 11.17 -30.34
N VAL A 348 19.53 12.39 -30.57
CA VAL A 348 20.68 12.68 -31.43
C VAL A 348 21.82 13.09 -30.51
N ASP A 349 22.81 12.22 -30.31
CA ASP A 349 23.99 12.59 -29.53
C ASP A 349 24.97 13.40 -30.41
N GLU A 350 24.91 14.74 -30.29
CA GLU A 350 25.82 15.66 -30.99
C GLU A 350 27.23 15.70 -30.38
N SER A 351 27.48 15.02 -29.25
CA SER A 351 28.79 15.03 -28.59
C SER A 351 29.89 14.37 -29.44
N THR A 352 29.53 13.48 -30.37
CA THR A 352 30.47 12.86 -31.30
C THR A 352 30.86 13.76 -32.49
N LEU A 353 30.09 14.82 -32.77
CA LEU A 353 30.38 15.76 -33.87
C LEU A 353 31.19 16.98 -33.42
N SER A 354 31.28 17.24 -32.12
CA SER A 354 31.92 18.43 -31.54
C SER A 354 33.25 18.16 -30.84
N SER A 355 34.08 17.24 -31.35
CA SER A 355 35.52 17.24 -31.04
C SER A 355 36.25 18.25 -31.93
N ALA A 356 35.81 19.51 -31.93
CA ALA A 356 36.76 20.59 -32.13
C ALA A 356 37.66 20.57 -30.88
N ILE A 357 38.96 20.32 -31.08
CA ILE A 357 39.96 20.41 -30.03
C ILE A 357 39.91 21.82 -29.45
N VAL A 358 39.13 22.01 -28.40
CA VAL A 358 39.26 23.13 -27.48
C VAL A 358 40.54 22.79 -26.69
N PRO A 359 41.62 23.59 -26.78
CA PRO A 359 42.75 23.39 -25.90
C PRO A 359 42.21 23.45 -24.47
N PRO A 360 42.58 22.50 -23.59
CA PRO A 360 41.94 22.38 -22.29
C PRO A 360 42.02 23.72 -21.57
N PRO A 361 40.91 24.21 -20.97
CA PRO A 361 40.99 25.38 -20.11
C PRO A 361 42.03 25.08 -19.05
N ARG A 362 42.97 26.04 -18.88
CA ARG A 362 44.06 25.95 -17.91
C ARG A 362 43.49 25.44 -16.59
N PRO A 363 44.02 24.35 -16.00
CA PRO A 363 43.51 23.85 -14.74
C PRO A 363 43.50 25.00 -13.73
N ALA A 364 42.33 25.26 -13.11
CA ALA A 364 42.29 26.08 -11.93
C ALA A 364 43.33 25.53 -10.93
N PRO A 365 44.05 26.38 -10.18
CA PRO A 365 45.00 25.92 -9.20
C PRO A 365 44.29 24.90 -8.30
N ARG A 366 44.78 23.65 -8.30
CA ARG A 366 44.35 22.66 -7.31
C ARG A 366 44.74 23.25 -5.98
N VAL A 367 43.75 23.76 -5.24
CA VAL A 367 43.89 23.93 -3.80
C VAL A 367 44.25 22.54 -3.27
N PRO A 368 45.37 22.38 -2.55
CA PRO A 368 45.68 21.10 -1.91
C PRO A 368 44.57 20.79 -0.91
N GLY A 369 43.56 20.04 -1.35
CA GLY A 369 42.59 19.42 -0.47
C GLY A 369 43.27 18.20 0.12
N ASP A 370 43.52 18.24 1.42
CA ASP A 370 44.05 17.12 2.19
C ASP A 370 43.15 15.89 1.99
N ASN A 371 43.54 15.04 1.04
CA ASN A 371 43.02 13.68 0.94
C ASN A 371 43.63 12.86 2.08
N ALA A 372 43.17 13.10 3.31
CA ALA A 372 43.07 12.03 4.27
C ALA A 372 42.04 11.07 3.70
N THR A 373 42.50 10.00 3.04
CA THR A 373 41.66 8.91 2.57
C THR A 373 40.75 8.50 3.72
N ALA A 374 39.44 8.77 3.60
CA ALA A 374 38.48 8.35 4.61
C ALA A 374 38.63 6.84 4.83
N PRO A 375 38.45 6.34 6.07
CA PRO A 375 38.50 4.90 6.33
C PRO A 375 37.56 4.17 5.35
N PRO A 376 37.94 2.98 4.86
CA PRO A 376 37.10 2.21 3.95
C PRO A 376 35.70 2.02 4.55
N GLY A 377 34.67 2.34 3.77
CA GLY A 377 33.25 2.22 4.17
C GLY A 377 32.61 3.46 4.80
N VAL A 378 33.37 4.51 5.14
CA VAL A 378 32.84 5.74 5.76
C VAL A 378 32.43 6.78 4.70
N LEU A 379 31.26 7.40 4.88
CA LEU A 379 30.72 8.41 3.97
C LEU A 379 31.39 9.77 4.18
N SER A 380 31.70 10.48 3.09
CA SER A 380 32.08 11.90 3.14
C SER A 380 30.89 12.78 3.53
N THR A 381 31.14 14.02 3.94
CA THR A 381 30.09 15.01 4.19
C THR A 381 29.21 15.28 2.96
N THR A 382 29.80 15.31 1.76
CA THR A 382 29.06 15.50 0.51
C THR A 382 28.17 14.29 0.18
N GLN A 383 28.64 13.06 0.45
CA GLN A 383 27.87 11.84 0.31
C GLN A 383 26.73 11.77 1.33
N LEU A 384 27.00 12.12 2.60
CA LEU A 384 25.99 12.20 3.66
C LEU A 384 24.89 13.22 3.33
N SER A 385 25.24 14.39 2.82
CA SER A 385 24.25 15.39 2.39
C SER A 385 23.39 14.89 1.23
N SER A 386 24.00 14.23 0.23
CA SER A 386 23.25 13.65 -0.90
C SER A 386 22.30 12.54 -0.45
N LEU A 387 22.76 11.64 0.43
CA LEU A 387 21.94 10.58 1.00
C LEU A 387 20.81 11.14 1.87
N GLY A 388 21.11 12.08 2.77
CA GLY A 388 20.12 12.74 3.62
C GLY A 388 19.02 13.42 2.79
N ALA A 389 19.39 14.17 1.75
CA ALA A 389 18.43 14.78 0.84
C ALA A 389 17.60 13.74 0.07
N ALA A 390 18.19 12.61 -0.32
CA ALA A 390 17.45 11.53 -0.99
C ALA A 390 16.45 10.83 -0.07
N LEU A 391 16.83 10.56 1.19
CA LEU A 391 15.95 9.99 2.21
C LEU A 391 14.82 10.95 2.59
N ALA A 392 15.13 12.24 2.77
CA ALA A 392 14.14 13.28 3.06
C ALA A 392 13.12 13.42 1.91
N ARG A 393 13.57 13.43 0.64
CA ARG A 393 12.67 13.43 -0.53
C ARG A 393 11.78 12.18 -0.60
N ALA A 394 12.28 11.04 -0.13
CA ALA A 394 11.51 9.81 -0.06
C ALA A 394 10.50 9.79 1.10
N SER A 395 10.64 10.70 2.08
CA SER A 395 9.72 10.88 3.22
C SER A 395 9.09 12.28 3.23
N PRO A 396 8.12 12.58 2.33
CA PRO A 396 7.54 13.92 2.21
C PRO A 396 6.82 14.41 3.48
N SER A 397 6.34 13.49 4.32
CA SER A 397 5.63 13.78 5.58
C SER A 397 6.52 13.71 6.81
N GLY A 398 7.85 13.60 6.66
CA GLY A 398 8.78 13.48 7.78
C GLY A 398 8.64 12.18 8.59
N GLY A 399 7.85 11.22 8.12
CA GLY A 399 7.54 9.97 8.84
C GLY A 399 8.57 8.86 8.62
N LEU A 400 8.26 7.68 9.17
CA LEU A 400 9.01 6.44 8.95
C LEU A 400 8.94 6.04 7.46
N LEU A 401 10.05 5.52 6.91
CA LEU A 401 10.14 5.06 5.52
C LEU A 401 9.91 3.55 5.41
N PRO A 402 9.13 3.04 4.45
CA PRO A 402 9.10 1.60 4.18
C PRO A 402 10.50 1.04 3.92
N LEU A 403 10.83 -0.11 4.52
CA LEU A 403 12.17 -0.72 4.43
C LEU A 403 12.61 -0.95 2.98
N SER A 404 11.71 -1.42 2.12
CA SER A 404 11.97 -1.63 0.69
C SER A 404 12.35 -0.34 -0.03
N LEU A 405 11.61 0.76 0.23
CA LEU A 405 11.89 2.06 -0.35
C LEU A 405 13.23 2.62 0.13
N ALA A 406 13.59 2.43 1.40
CA ALA A 406 14.88 2.86 1.92
C ALA A 406 16.06 2.13 1.27
N VAL A 407 15.93 0.82 1.02
CA VAL A 407 16.93 0.03 0.26
C VAL A 407 17.07 0.57 -1.15
N ASP A 408 15.97 0.82 -1.84
CA ASP A 408 15.97 1.35 -3.21
C ASP A 408 16.61 2.74 -3.30
N VAL A 409 16.32 3.62 -2.32
CA VAL A 409 16.94 4.95 -2.22
C VAL A 409 18.46 4.84 -2.05
N ILE A 410 18.94 4.00 -1.12
CA ILE A 410 20.38 3.82 -0.89
C ILE A 410 21.07 3.26 -2.14
N ARG A 411 20.48 2.26 -2.80
CA ARG A 411 21.03 1.68 -4.04
C ARG A 411 21.04 2.69 -5.17
N ARG A 412 19.99 3.51 -5.30
CA ARG A 412 19.94 4.59 -6.30
C ARG A 412 21.04 5.61 -6.05
N VAL A 413 21.21 6.07 -4.81
CA VAL A 413 22.30 7.00 -4.45
C VAL A 413 23.66 6.39 -4.74
N ALA A 414 23.86 5.11 -4.44
CA ALA A 414 25.11 4.40 -4.75
C ALA A 414 25.42 4.37 -6.25
N ALA A 415 24.40 4.27 -7.11
CA ALA A 415 24.54 4.29 -8.57
C ALA A 415 24.73 5.71 -9.16
N THR A 416 24.52 6.78 -8.39
CA THR A 416 24.69 8.16 -8.87
C THR A 416 26.12 8.69 -8.73
N ARG A 417 26.47 9.68 -9.57
CA ARG A 417 27.68 10.49 -9.43
C ARG A 417 27.33 11.83 -8.79
N LEU A 418 28.16 12.30 -7.87
CA LEU A 418 28.03 13.63 -7.26
C LEU A 418 28.48 14.72 -8.26
N ALA A 419 28.17 15.98 -7.94
CA ALA A 419 28.46 17.14 -8.80
C ALA A 419 29.95 17.35 -9.09
N ASP A 420 30.82 16.85 -8.21
CA ASP A 420 32.28 16.85 -8.37
C ASP A 420 32.82 15.64 -9.16
N GLY A 421 31.92 14.78 -9.68
CA GLY A 421 32.23 13.56 -10.41
C GLY A 421 32.61 12.36 -9.53
N SER A 422 32.58 12.50 -8.20
CA SER A 422 32.87 11.41 -7.27
C SER A 422 31.68 10.41 -7.16
N PRO A 423 31.90 9.14 -6.75
CA PRO A 423 30.82 8.19 -6.53
C PRO A 423 29.89 8.64 -5.39
N GLY A 424 28.58 8.40 -5.54
CA GLY A 424 27.57 8.72 -4.54
C GLY A 424 27.70 7.96 -3.22
N MET A 425 28.39 6.81 -3.22
CA MET A 425 28.71 6.00 -2.04
C MET A 425 30.15 5.44 -2.12
N PRO A 426 30.77 5.04 -0.99
CA PRO A 426 32.04 4.29 -0.97
C PRO A 426 31.91 2.92 -1.66
N ALA A 427 33.03 2.38 -2.15
CA ALA A 427 33.05 1.12 -2.89
C ALA A 427 32.44 -0.08 -2.13
N GLU A 428 32.68 -0.16 -0.82
CA GLU A 428 32.13 -1.19 0.08
C GLU A 428 30.59 -1.26 0.07
N TRP A 429 29.92 -0.17 -0.29
CA TRP A 429 28.45 -0.11 -0.37
C TRP A 429 27.90 -0.59 -1.70
N LEU A 430 28.74 -0.66 -2.75
CA LEU A 430 28.33 -1.07 -4.10
C LEU A 430 28.17 -2.59 -4.21
N ASP A 431 28.89 -3.35 -3.39
CA ASP A 431 28.87 -4.82 -3.39
C ASP A 431 27.69 -5.40 -2.59
N ALA A 432 26.94 -4.57 -1.84
CA ALA A 432 25.80 -5.01 -1.05
C ALA A 432 24.57 -5.32 -1.93
N ASP A 433 24.06 -6.55 -1.83
CA ASP A 433 22.80 -6.94 -2.44
C ASP A 433 21.59 -6.42 -1.66
N PHE A 434 20.39 -6.53 -2.24
CA PHE A 434 19.17 -6.05 -1.61
C PHE A 434 18.97 -6.65 -0.21
N THR A 435 19.25 -7.95 -0.06
CA THR A 435 19.07 -8.69 1.20
C THR A 435 20.03 -8.22 2.29
N ALA A 436 21.30 -7.98 1.95
CA ALA A 436 22.30 -7.47 2.87
C ALA A 436 21.95 -6.06 3.34
N THR A 437 21.57 -5.17 2.42
CA THR A 437 21.13 -3.80 2.77
C THR A 437 19.89 -3.82 3.64
N ALA A 438 18.87 -4.61 3.28
CA ALA A 438 17.64 -4.73 4.06
C ALA A 438 17.91 -5.26 5.48
N THR A 439 18.81 -6.23 5.62
CA THR A 439 19.17 -6.80 6.92
C THR A 439 19.84 -5.77 7.82
N ALA A 440 20.75 -4.95 7.29
CA ALA A 440 21.40 -3.87 8.05
C ALA A 440 20.40 -2.79 8.48
N LEU A 441 19.48 -2.42 7.58
CA LEU A 441 18.49 -1.39 7.84
C LEU A 441 17.44 -1.77 8.90
N ARG A 442 17.18 -3.07 9.13
CA ARG A 442 16.29 -3.52 10.22
C ARG A 442 16.72 -3.04 11.61
N LEU A 443 17.97 -2.66 11.81
CA LEU A 443 18.45 -2.09 13.07
C LEU A 443 17.80 -0.74 13.41
N PHE A 444 17.25 -0.04 12.42
CA PHE A 444 16.57 1.24 12.58
C PHE A 444 15.05 1.11 12.37
N ASP A 445 14.52 -0.10 12.49
CA ASP A 445 13.07 -0.36 12.60
C ASP A 445 12.74 -0.59 14.09
N PRO A 446 12.28 0.45 14.80
CA PRO A 446 12.15 0.42 16.25
C PRO A 446 11.10 -0.59 16.76
N SER A 447 10.23 -1.11 15.90
CA SER A 447 9.13 -2.01 16.29
C SER A 447 8.96 -3.22 15.37
N ALA A 448 9.96 -3.52 14.51
CA ALA A 448 9.88 -4.57 13.50
C ALA A 448 8.61 -4.46 12.61
N THR A 449 8.22 -3.22 12.32
CA THR A 449 6.99 -2.87 11.59
C THR A 449 7.18 -2.83 10.07
N GLY A 450 8.40 -3.09 9.58
CA GLY A 450 8.77 -2.88 8.19
C GLY A 450 9.01 -1.43 7.83
N HIS A 451 9.03 -0.53 8.82
CA HIS A 451 9.20 0.91 8.64
C HIS A 451 10.44 1.41 9.40
N LEU A 452 11.27 2.16 8.70
CA LEU A 452 12.59 2.63 9.07
C LEU A 452 12.54 4.08 9.58
N ASP A 453 13.15 4.35 10.73
CA ASP A 453 13.49 5.71 11.12
C ASP A 453 14.77 6.15 10.37
N TRP A 454 14.56 6.86 9.25
CA TRP A 454 15.63 7.32 8.39
C TRP A 454 16.49 8.42 9.04
N ARG A 455 15.95 9.17 10.02
CA ARG A 455 16.73 10.16 10.78
C ARG A 455 17.65 9.47 11.76
N GLN A 456 17.18 8.41 12.42
CA GLN A 456 18.03 7.57 13.28
C GLN A 456 19.15 6.91 12.47
N LEU A 457 18.85 6.39 11.27
CA LEU A 457 19.87 5.91 10.33
C LEU A 457 20.88 7.03 10.00
N LEU A 458 20.42 8.20 9.58
CA LEU A 458 21.30 9.32 9.19
C LEU A 458 22.23 9.74 10.33
N VAL A 459 21.70 9.85 11.56
CA VAL A 459 22.49 10.19 12.76
C VAL A 459 23.56 9.12 13.04
N SER A 460 23.24 7.84 12.84
CA SER A 460 24.22 6.76 13.01
C SER A 460 25.37 6.84 12.01
N LEU A 461 25.07 7.19 10.74
CA LEU A 461 26.06 7.37 9.69
C LEU A 461 26.92 8.62 9.94
N VAL A 462 26.31 9.69 10.43
CA VAL A 462 27.01 10.90 10.90
C VAL A 462 27.95 10.55 12.06
N ALA A 463 27.50 9.80 13.06
CA ALA A 463 28.35 9.39 14.19
C ALA A 463 29.53 8.50 13.75
N ALA A 464 29.35 7.69 12.71
CA ALA A 464 30.43 6.91 12.10
C ALA A 464 31.44 7.78 11.33
N ALA A 465 30.96 8.82 10.63
CA ALA A 465 31.82 9.77 9.90
C ALA A 465 32.55 10.76 10.81
N PHE A 466 32.01 11.04 12.01
CA PHE A 466 32.56 11.98 12.98
C PHE A 466 32.76 11.30 14.34
N PRO A 467 33.91 10.64 14.58
CA PRO A 467 34.19 9.92 15.81
C PRO A 467 34.13 10.78 17.08
N SER A 468 34.29 12.11 16.95
CA SER A 468 34.15 13.08 18.04
C SER A 468 32.75 13.14 18.64
N ILE A 469 31.70 12.75 17.89
CA ILE A 469 30.31 12.73 18.34
C ILE A 469 30.08 11.63 19.38
N PRO A 470 30.32 10.33 19.09
CA PRO A 470 30.10 9.26 20.08
C PRO A 470 31.08 9.33 21.27
N THR A 471 32.25 9.96 21.13
CA THR A 471 33.23 10.10 22.22
C THR A 471 33.09 11.40 23.01
N ALA A 472 31.99 12.14 22.84
CA ALA A 472 31.78 13.43 23.50
C ALA A 472 31.73 13.28 25.03
N LYS A 473 32.46 14.15 25.74
CA LYS A 473 32.39 14.24 27.20
C LYS A 473 31.16 15.04 27.62
N VAL A 474 30.55 14.68 28.74
CA VAL A 474 29.39 15.38 29.31
C VAL A 474 29.64 16.88 29.50
N ALA A 475 30.86 17.27 29.87
CA ALA A 475 31.25 18.68 29.99
C ALA A 475 31.14 19.42 28.65
N ASN A 476 31.67 18.85 27.57
CA ASN A 476 31.62 19.46 26.24
C ASN A 476 30.17 19.60 25.72
N LEU A 477 29.30 18.65 26.06
CA LEU A 477 27.87 18.71 25.73
C LEU A 477 27.17 19.81 26.53
N ALA A 478 27.49 19.97 27.82
CA ALA A 478 26.96 21.05 28.65
C ALA A 478 27.42 22.43 28.16
N ASP A 479 28.69 22.57 27.78
CA ASP A 479 29.24 23.79 27.21
C ASP A 479 28.57 24.14 25.88
N ALA A 480 28.33 23.15 25.01
CA ALA A 480 27.62 23.35 23.75
C ALA A 480 26.15 23.71 23.93
N ALA A 481 25.46 23.10 24.90
CA ALA A 481 24.10 23.47 25.26
C ALA A 481 24.02 24.91 25.79
N ALA A 482 24.97 25.32 26.64
CA ALA A 482 25.08 26.70 27.11
C ALA A 482 25.40 27.68 25.98
N ALA A 483 26.26 27.29 25.02
CA ALA A 483 26.61 28.11 23.87
C ALA A 483 25.41 28.30 22.92
N LEU A 484 24.60 27.26 22.69
CA LEU A 484 23.37 27.36 21.90
C LEU A 484 22.33 28.23 22.60
N ALA A 485 22.13 28.04 23.91
CA ALA A 485 21.21 28.88 24.70
C ALA A 485 21.64 30.36 24.76
N ALA A 486 22.94 30.64 24.70
CA ALA A 486 23.46 32.01 24.61
C ALA A 486 23.43 32.59 23.18
N SER A 487 23.26 31.75 22.16
CA SER A 487 23.18 32.15 20.75
C SER A 487 21.74 32.44 20.31
N ASP A 488 20.75 32.05 21.12
CA ASP A 488 19.33 32.42 20.98
C ASP A 488 19.17 33.91 21.30
N GLY A 489 19.20 34.75 20.26
CA GLY A 489 19.19 36.20 20.39
C GLY A 489 17.84 36.79 20.80
N ASP A 490 16.74 36.09 20.55
CA ASP A 490 15.38 36.53 20.85
C ASP A 490 14.75 35.86 22.09
N ASN A 491 15.47 34.91 22.71
CA ASN A 491 15.04 34.10 23.86
C ASN A 491 13.70 33.40 23.63
N ASP A 492 13.41 33.02 22.39
CA ASP A 492 12.19 32.29 22.07
C ASP A 492 12.29 30.78 22.41
N GLY A 493 13.48 30.33 22.83
CA GLY A 493 13.78 28.94 23.17
C GLY A 493 14.17 28.08 21.96
N HIS A 494 14.33 28.70 20.79
CA HIS A 494 14.75 28.08 19.54
C HIS A 494 16.03 28.75 19.03
N VAL A 495 16.74 28.06 18.13
CA VAL A 495 17.97 28.57 17.51
C VAL A 495 17.72 28.54 16.01
N THR A 496 17.95 29.65 15.31
CA THR A 496 17.83 29.73 13.85
C THR A 496 18.99 29.00 13.14
N LYS A 497 18.84 28.72 11.83
CA LYS A 497 19.91 28.07 11.04
C LYS A 497 21.23 28.84 11.11
N ASP A 498 21.14 30.17 11.03
CA ASP A 498 22.31 31.05 11.02
C ASP A 498 22.98 31.10 12.39
N GLU A 499 22.21 31.11 13.48
CA GLU A 499 22.73 31.02 14.85
C GLU A 499 23.40 29.66 15.10
N LEU A 500 22.78 28.54 14.68
CA LEU A 500 23.36 27.21 14.81
C LEU A 500 24.71 27.10 14.08
N LEU A 501 24.80 27.65 12.86
CA LEU A 501 26.03 27.65 12.08
C LEU A 501 27.12 28.51 12.75
N ALA A 502 26.73 29.64 13.35
CA ALA A 502 27.64 30.53 14.07
C ALA A 502 28.13 29.95 15.42
N THR A 503 27.35 29.11 16.10
CA THR A 503 27.74 28.51 17.38
C THR A 503 28.83 27.45 17.21
N LYS A 504 29.93 27.56 17.97
CA LYS A 504 30.98 26.53 17.99
C LYS A 504 30.51 25.30 18.78
N LEU A 505 30.49 24.13 18.14
CA LEU A 505 30.11 22.86 18.78
C LEU A 505 31.32 21.99 19.10
N TRP A 506 31.14 20.98 19.94
CA TRP A 506 32.23 20.14 20.46
C TRP A 506 32.90 19.25 19.41
N PHE A 507 32.26 19.07 18.24
CA PHE A 507 32.80 18.33 17.10
C PHE A 507 33.42 19.25 16.04
N ASP A 508 33.46 20.56 16.27
CA ASP A 508 34.25 21.50 15.47
C ASP A 508 35.73 21.26 15.84
N THR A 509 36.38 20.31 15.15
CA THR A 509 37.75 19.89 15.46
C THR A 509 38.73 21.05 15.32
N ASP A 510 39.47 21.35 16.38
CA ASP A 510 40.34 22.54 16.47
C ASP A 510 41.40 22.59 15.35
N GLY A 511 41.60 23.80 14.81
CA GLY A 511 42.68 24.18 13.89
C GLY A 511 42.32 24.11 12.39
N MET A 512 41.87 22.94 11.89
CA MET A 512 41.67 22.73 10.45
C MET A 512 40.37 23.38 9.92
N ASP A 513 39.30 23.40 10.70
CA ASP A 513 38.01 23.95 10.23
C ASP A 513 37.96 25.48 10.29
N MET A 514 38.74 26.11 11.18
CA MET A 514 38.89 27.58 11.17
C MET A 514 39.66 28.07 9.94
N ALA A 515 40.73 27.37 9.55
CA ALA A 515 41.45 27.64 8.31
C ALA A 515 40.56 27.37 7.07
N ALA A 516 39.71 26.34 7.12
CA ALA A 516 38.74 26.05 6.07
C ALA A 516 37.61 27.10 5.98
N ARG A 517 37.13 27.63 7.12
CA ARG A 517 36.15 28.74 7.18
C ARG A 517 36.74 30.05 6.65
N GLU A 518 37.97 30.39 7.03
CA GLU A 518 38.68 31.57 6.53
C GLU A 518 39.02 31.47 5.04
N ALA A 519 39.38 30.29 4.57
CA ALA A 519 39.57 30.03 3.15
C ALA A 519 38.22 30.13 2.41
N ALA A 520 37.12 29.57 2.96
CA ALA A 520 35.81 29.52 2.30
C ALA A 520 35.24 30.93 2.09
N ALA A 521 35.47 31.83 3.06
CA ALA A 521 35.18 33.26 2.93
C ALA A 521 35.94 33.94 1.77
N ASN A 522 37.08 33.37 1.35
CA ASN A 522 37.91 33.80 0.22
C ASN A 522 37.73 32.94 -1.06
N GLY A 523 36.69 32.10 -1.11
CA GLY A 523 36.36 31.28 -2.28
C GLY A 523 37.12 29.96 -2.43
N GLY A 524 37.74 29.43 -1.37
CA GLY A 524 38.36 28.09 -1.39
C GLY A 524 38.27 27.35 -0.05
N GLY A 525 38.14 26.02 -0.02
CA GLY A 525 38.04 25.28 1.25
C GLY A 525 36.61 24.88 1.62
N TYR A 526 36.47 23.79 2.38
CA TYR A 526 35.20 23.13 2.66
C TYR A 526 35.08 22.89 4.18
N PRO A 527 34.33 23.71 4.92
CA PRO A 527 34.17 23.56 6.37
C PRO A 527 33.28 22.34 6.66
N ARG A 528 33.89 21.29 7.22
CA ARG A 528 33.21 19.99 7.39
C ARG A 528 32.15 20.05 8.50
N SER A 529 32.41 20.80 9.57
CA SER A 529 31.42 20.99 10.64
C SER A 529 30.20 21.79 10.19
N ASP A 530 30.38 22.81 9.35
CA ASP A 530 29.26 23.65 8.88
C ASP A 530 28.37 22.89 7.89
N ALA A 531 28.99 22.05 7.03
CA ALA A 531 28.25 21.12 6.18
C ALA A 531 27.45 20.11 7.02
N LEU A 532 28.04 19.61 8.11
CA LEU A 532 27.34 18.70 9.03
C LEU A 532 26.18 19.39 9.77
N LYS A 533 26.39 20.59 10.31
CA LYS A 533 25.34 21.38 10.97
C LYS A 533 24.19 21.68 10.01
N SER A 534 24.50 22.01 8.76
CA SER A 534 23.50 22.23 7.70
C SER A 534 22.70 20.95 7.40
N LEU A 535 23.37 19.80 7.31
CA LEU A 535 22.72 18.50 7.10
C LEU A 535 21.76 18.15 8.24
N LEU A 536 22.21 18.29 9.50
CA LEU A 536 21.38 18.03 10.66
C LEU A 536 20.20 19.00 10.72
N TRP A 537 20.42 20.29 10.44
CA TRP A 537 19.34 21.26 10.36
C TRP A 537 18.29 20.84 9.33
N GLU A 538 18.70 20.50 8.11
CA GLU A 538 17.78 20.10 7.03
C GLU A 538 17.01 18.81 7.37
N ALA A 539 17.65 17.86 8.06
CA ALA A 539 16.99 16.63 8.48
C ALA A 539 15.90 16.85 9.53
N PHE A 540 16.07 17.82 10.45
CA PHE A 540 15.21 18.00 11.62
C PHE A 540 14.32 19.27 11.59
N SER A 541 14.55 20.22 10.68
CA SER A 541 13.78 21.48 10.60
C SER A 541 12.46 21.39 9.82
N ALA A 542 12.22 20.30 9.09
CA ALA A 542 11.05 20.16 8.21
C ALA A 542 9.71 19.89 8.95
N ASP A 543 9.72 19.67 10.27
CA ASP A 543 8.53 19.29 11.06
C ASP A 543 7.99 20.46 11.92
N THR A 544 7.70 21.61 11.29
CA THR A 544 6.68 22.55 11.82
C THR A 544 5.40 22.47 10.99
N GLY A 545 4.92 21.24 10.79
CA GLY A 545 3.65 20.92 10.15
C GLY A 545 2.81 20.02 11.04
N GLY A 546 2.27 20.59 12.13
CA GLY A 546 1.07 20.10 12.83
C GLY A 546 1.10 18.67 13.41
N LEU A 547 1.34 18.58 14.72
CA LEU A 547 0.71 17.57 15.58
C LEU A 547 -0.53 18.17 16.23
#